data_AF-A0A925Z3N4-F1
#
_entry.id   AF-A0A925Z3N4-F1
#
_cell.length_a   1.000
_cell.length_b   1.000
_cell.length_c   1.000
_cell.angle_alpha   90.00
_cell.angle_beta   90.00
_cell.angle_gamma   90.00
#
_symmetry.space_group_name_H-M   'P 1'
#
loop_
_entity.id
_entity.type
_entity.pdbx_description
1 polymer ?
#
loop_
_entity_poly.entity_id
_entity_poly.type
_entity_poly.pdbx_seq_one_letter_code
_entity_poly.pdbx_strand_id
1 'polypeptide(L)'
;MGIQLTTEHKLWLEAQVAAGHYASVEEAIAVAIATLKSADNDDLGWAKPLVEEARRSVEAGDYVEGDDFIAEMNARIASLQAQ
;
A
#
# COMPACT_ATOMS: atom_id res chain seq x y z
N MET A 1 -13.16 -26.72 11.12
CA MET A 1 -11.95 -26.14 11.74
C MET A 1 -12.37 -24.84 12.40
N GLY A 2 -12.19 -24.69 13.71
CA GLY A 2 -12.63 -23.51 14.46
C GLY A 2 -11.45 -22.68 14.93
N ILE A 3 -11.37 -21.43 14.52
CA ILE A 3 -10.40 -20.47 15.04
C ILE A 3 -11.10 -19.75 16.21
N GLN A 4 -10.47 -19.74 17.38
CA GLN A 4 -10.96 -18.94 18.50
C GLN A 4 -10.36 -17.53 18.42
N LEU A 5 -11.22 -16.55 18.16
CA LEU A 5 -10.85 -15.15 18.23
C LEU A 5 -11.00 -14.64 19.67
N THR A 6 -10.14 -13.71 20.07
CA THR A 6 -10.39 -12.92 21.28
C THR A 6 -11.67 -12.10 21.08
N THR A 7 -12.33 -11.74 22.17
CA THR A 7 -13.53 -10.89 22.13
C THR A 7 -13.25 -9.56 21.42
N GLU A 8 -12.08 -8.98 21.65
CA GLU A 8 -11.63 -7.76 21.00
C GLU A 8 -11.52 -7.90 19.47
N HIS A 9 -10.82 -8.94 18.99
CA HIS A 9 -10.67 -9.16 17.55
C HIS A 9 -12.01 -9.44 16.87
N LYS A 10 -12.90 -10.17 17.54
CA LYS A 10 -14.25 -10.44 17.03
C LYS A 10 -15.05 -9.15 16.86
N LEU A 11 -15.10 -8.31 17.90
CA LEU A 11 -15.80 -7.02 17.86
C LEU A 11 -15.24 -6.09 16.79
N TRP A 12 -13.92 -6.06 16.64
CA TRP A 12 -13.27 -5.27 15.60
C TRP A 12 -13.66 -5.74 14.18
N LEU A 13 -13.63 -7.05 13.91
CA LEU A 13 -14.03 -7.60 12.61
C LEU A 13 -15.51 -7.38 12.31
N GLU A 14 -16.39 -7.54 13.30
CA GLU A 14 -17.82 -7.26 13.17
C GLU A 14 -18.07 -5.78 12.83
N ALA A 15 -17.30 -4.86 13.41
CA ALA A 15 -17.38 -3.44 13.06
C ALA A 15 -16.95 -3.16 11.60
N GLN A 16 -15.94 -3.87 11.08
CA GLN A 16 -15.52 -3.74 9.68
C GLN A 16 -16.58 -4.26 8.70
N VAL A 17 -17.26 -5.35 9.06
CA VAL A 17 -18.39 -5.87 8.27
C VAL A 17 -19.57 -4.90 8.31
N ALA A 18 -19.90 -4.36 9.49
CA ALA A 18 -20.96 -3.37 9.62
C ALA A 18 -20.67 -2.07 8.85
N ALA A 19 -19.40 -1.69 8.71
CA ALA A 19 -18.97 -0.58 7.88
C ALA A 19 -18.99 -0.86 6.37
N GLY A 20 -19.24 -2.12 5.95
CA GLY A 20 -19.28 -2.53 4.56
C GLY A 20 -17.90 -2.75 3.93
N HIS A 21 -16.83 -2.82 4.72
CA HIS A 21 -15.49 -3.11 4.20
C HIS A 21 -15.34 -4.58 3.79
N TYR A 22 -16.10 -5.48 4.41
CA TYR A 22 -16.16 -6.91 4.10
C TYR A 22 -17.61 -7.40 4.17
N ALA A 23 -17.96 -8.42 3.39
CA ALA A 23 -19.27 -9.06 3.40
C ALA A 23 -19.46 -10.02 4.58
N SER A 24 -18.37 -10.57 5.15
CA SER A 24 -18.43 -11.37 6.38
C SER A 24 -17.11 -11.37 7.16
N VAL A 25 -17.17 -11.85 8.40
CA VAL A 25 -15.97 -12.04 9.25
C VAL A 25 -15.01 -13.05 8.63
N GLU A 26 -15.53 -14.10 8.01
CA GLU A 26 -14.74 -15.12 7.31
C GLU A 26 -14.00 -14.54 6.10
N GLU A 27 -14.64 -13.65 5.34
CA GLU A 27 -13.98 -12.94 4.24
C GLU A 27 -12.84 -12.05 4.75
N ALA A 28 -13.09 -11.27 5.81
CA ALA A 28 -12.06 -10.42 6.42
C ALA A 28 -10.84 -11.24 6.89
N ILE A 29 -11.08 -12.43 7.48
CA ILE A 29 -10.01 -13.36 7.86
C ILE A 29 -9.28 -13.91 6.64
N ALA A 30 -10.00 -14.29 5.58
CA ALA A 30 -9.39 -14.80 4.35
C ALA A 30 -8.48 -13.76 3.68
N VAL A 31 -8.90 -12.50 3.65
CA VAL A 31 -8.10 -11.36 3.15
C VAL A 31 -6.85 -11.17 4.01
N ALA A 32 -6.98 -11.18 5.34
CA ALA A 32 -5.84 -11.05 6.24
C ALA A 32 -4.82 -12.18 6.03
N ILE A 33 -5.27 -13.42 5.90
CA ILE A 33 -4.40 -14.58 5.62
C ILE A 33 -3.73 -14.44 4.26
N ALA A 34 -4.46 -14.06 3.21
CA ALA A 34 -3.89 -13.87 1.88
C ALA A 34 -2.79 -12.78 1.89
N THR A 35 -3.05 -11.68 2.59
CA THR A 35 -2.11 -10.56 2.75
C THR A 35 -0.85 -10.98 3.51
N LEU A 36 -1.00 -11.72 4.60
CA LEU A 36 0.16 -12.24 5.36
C LEU A 36 0.99 -13.22 4.53
N LYS A 37 0.32 -14.09 3.75
CA LYS A 37 0.99 -15.03 2.85
C LYS A 37 1.72 -14.35 1.70
N SER A 38 1.24 -13.20 1.22
CA SER A 38 1.97 -12.41 0.21
C SER A 38 3.13 -11.64 0.85
N ALA A 39 2.93 -11.08 2.04
CA ALA A 39 3.97 -10.32 2.75
C ALA A 39 5.21 -11.17 3.10
N ASP A 40 5.01 -12.47 3.37
CA ASP A 40 6.12 -13.42 3.64
C ASP A 40 7.01 -13.67 2.39
N ASN A 41 6.53 -13.29 1.19
CA ASN A 41 7.27 -13.40 -0.08
C ASN A 41 7.75 -12.07 -0.65
N ASP A 42 7.41 -10.93 -0.03
CA ASP A 42 7.86 -9.61 -0.50
C ASP A 42 9.28 -9.32 0.01
N ASP A 43 10.26 -10.08 -0.52
CA ASP A 43 11.66 -9.69 -0.43
C ASP A 43 11.87 -8.39 -1.22
N LEU A 44 11.73 -7.26 -0.54
CA LEU A 44 12.03 -5.92 -1.05
C LEU A 44 13.55 -5.66 -1.12
N GLY A 45 14.39 -6.70 -1.09
CA GLY A 45 15.84 -6.60 -1.25
C GLY A 45 16.27 -5.84 -2.51
N TRP A 46 15.49 -5.96 -3.60
CA TRP A 46 15.70 -5.20 -4.84
C TRP A 46 15.61 -3.68 -4.66
N ALA A 47 14.83 -3.19 -3.68
CA ALA A 47 14.59 -1.77 -3.46
C ALA A 47 15.73 -1.09 -2.69
N LYS A 48 16.51 -1.86 -1.90
CA LYS A 48 17.62 -1.33 -1.10
C LYS A 48 18.59 -0.43 -1.88
N PRO A 49 19.16 -0.88 -3.03
CA PRO A 49 20.07 -0.02 -3.79
C PRO A 49 19.38 1.26 -4.31
N LEU A 50 18.09 1.21 -4.65
CA LEU A 50 17.34 2.37 -5.15
C LEU A 50 17.05 3.39 -4.04
N VAL A 51 16.78 2.92 -2.82
CA VAL A 51 16.59 3.81 -1.65
C VAL A 51 17.91 4.51 -1.28
N GLU A 52 19.03 3.79 -1.32
CA GLU A 52 20.35 4.38 -1.07
C GLU A 52 20.78 5.36 -2.17
N GLU A 53 20.38 5.11 -3.41
CA GLU A 53 20.54 6.07 -4.50
C GLU A 53 19.70 7.33 -4.26
N ALA A 54 18.41 7.18 -3.94
CA ALA A 54 17.55 8.31 -3.64
C ALA A 54 18.07 9.17 -2.48
N ARG A 55 18.59 8.55 -1.40
CA ARG A 55 19.23 9.28 -0.30
C ARG A 55 20.43 10.11 -0.77
N ARG A 56 21.31 9.52 -1.59
CA ARG A 56 22.47 10.23 -2.15
C ARG A 56 22.05 11.39 -3.04
N SER A 57 21.00 11.23 -3.86
CA SER A 57 20.46 12.31 -4.69
C SER A 57 19.93 13.47 -3.85
N VAL A 58 19.15 13.19 -2.79
CA VAL A 58 18.68 14.24 -1.86
C VAL A 58 19.84 14.97 -1.20
N GLU A 59 20.86 14.25 -0.71
CA GLU A 59 22.06 14.85 -0.11
C GLU A 59 22.86 15.71 -1.11
N ALA A 60 22.85 15.34 -2.39
CA ALA A 60 23.47 16.10 -3.47
C ALA A 60 22.62 17.29 -3.96
N GLY A 61 21.39 17.46 -3.45
CA GLY A 61 20.44 18.45 -3.95
C GLY A 61 19.83 18.10 -5.31
N ASP A 62 19.97 16.85 -5.74
CA ASP A 62 19.40 16.30 -6.98
C ASP A 62 17.98 15.78 -6.71
N TYR A 63 17.05 16.71 -6.48
CA TYR A 63 15.63 16.43 -6.31
C TYR A 63 14.79 17.55 -6.92
N VAL A 64 13.51 17.26 -7.12
CA VAL A 64 12.49 18.23 -7.50
C VAL A 64 11.46 18.36 -6.39
N GLU A 65 10.90 19.55 -6.22
CA GLU A 65 9.80 19.77 -5.29
C GLU A 65 8.56 19.00 -5.74
N GLY A 66 7.79 18.49 -4.78
CA GLY A 66 6.64 17.64 -5.07
C GLY A 66 5.60 18.33 -5.93
N ASP A 67 5.29 19.59 -5.64
CA ASP A 67 4.29 20.37 -6.39
C ASP A 67 4.73 20.61 -7.84
N ASP A 68 6.02 20.88 -8.06
CA ASP A 68 6.59 21.08 -9.40
C ASP A 68 6.54 19.79 -10.22
N PHE A 69 6.89 18.66 -9.61
CA PHE A 69 6.79 17.34 -10.25
C PHE A 69 5.35 17.00 -10.66
N ILE A 70 4.38 17.26 -9.78
CA ILE A 70 2.96 17.01 -10.08
C ILE A 70 2.47 17.90 -11.21
N ALA A 71 2.86 19.18 -11.23
CA ALA A 71 2.52 20.10 -12.31
C ALA A 71 3.08 19.62 -13.66
N GLU A 72 4.34 19.17 -13.69
CA GLU A 72 4.97 18.62 -14.89
C GLU A 72 4.27 17.35 -15.39
N MET A 73 3.96 16.41 -14.48
CA MET A 73 3.25 15.18 -14.82
C MET A 73 1.87 15.44 -15.39
N ASN A 74 1.11 16.37 -14.82
CA ASN A 74 -0.20 16.75 -15.34
C ASN A 74 -0.11 17.34 -16.75
N ALA A 75 0.87 18.23 -16.99
CA ALA A 75 1.09 18.79 -18.32
C ALA A 75 1.46 17.70 -19.36
N ARG A 76 2.28 16.73 -18.95
CA ARG A 76 2.67 15.60 -19.80
C ARG A 76 1.49 14.68 -20.12
N ILE A 77 0.66 14.36 -19.13
CA ILE A 77 -0.55 13.56 -19.32
C ILE A 77 -1.52 14.27 -20.28
N ALA A 78 -1.74 15.57 -20.11
CA ALA A 78 -2.61 16.34 -20.99
C ALA A 78 -2.11 16.33 -22.45
N SER A 79 -0.80 16.44 -22.66
CA SER A 79 -0.18 16.35 -23.99
C SER A 79 -0.38 14.98 -24.65
N LEU A 80 -0.30 13.90 -23.87
CA LEU A 80 -0.54 12.54 -24.38
C LEU A 80 -2.02 12.29 -24.71
N GLN A 81 -2.95 12.90 -23.98
CA GLN A 81 -4.38 12.79 -24.23
C GLN A 81 -4.86 13.61 -25.43
N ALA A 82 -4.08 14.59 -25.86
CA ALA A 82 -4.37 15.44 -27.01
C ALA A 82 -3.87 14.86 -28.35
N GLN A 83 -3.23 13.67 -28.33
CA GLN A 83 -2.77 12.91 -29.50
C GLN A 83 -3.79 11.83 -29.89
#